data_AF-A0A2E4UYC4-F1
#
_entry.id   AF-A0A2E4UYC4-F1
#
_cell.length_a   1.000
_cell.length_b   1.000
_cell.length_c   1.000
_cell.angle_alpha   90.00
_cell.angle_beta   90.00
_cell.angle_gamma   90.00
#
_symmetry.space_group_name_H-M   'P 1'
#
loop_
_entity.id
_entity.type
_entity.pdbx_description
1 polymer ?
#
loop_
_entity_poly.entity_id
_entity_poly.type
_entity_poly.pdbx_seq_one_letter_code
_entity_poly.pdbx_strand_id
1 'polypeptide(L)'
;MSPFVASLINALILILFAAWGYFASATPSITALIPAAFGVLLLACLPGVKAENKIVAHIAVVLTLIVLVALFMPLRGALGREDAMAAIRAALMMASSAVAMVFFIKSFIDARKARLEAD
;
A
#
# COMPACT_ATOMS: atom_id res chain seq x y z
N MET A 1 0.51 -16.01 -1.15
CA MET A 1 0.46 -15.01 -2.22
C MET A 1 1.87 -14.49 -2.45
N SER A 2 2.24 -14.20 -3.70
CA SER A 2 3.54 -13.58 -4.00
C SER A 2 3.54 -12.08 -3.65
N PRO A 3 4.70 -11.46 -3.37
CA PRO A 3 4.78 -10.02 -3.10
C PRO A 3 4.25 -9.19 -4.28
N PHE A 4 4.39 -9.66 -5.52
CA PHE A 4 3.81 -9.04 -6.70
C PHE A 4 2.28 -8.90 -6.61
N VAL A 5 1.57 -10.00 -6.34
CA VAL A 5 0.10 -9.97 -6.26
C VAL A 5 -0.35 -9.14 -5.06
N ALA A 6 0.35 -9.24 -3.93
CA ALA A 6 0.07 -8.44 -2.74
C ALA A 6 0.21 -6.93 -3.02
N SER A 7 1.30 -6.53 -3.68
CA SER A 7 1.56 -5.14 -4.07
C SER A 7 0.56 -4.63 -5.09
N LEU A 8 0.15 -5.46 -6.06
CA LEU A 8 -0.85 -5.10 -7.05
C LEU A 8 -2.21 -4.83 -6.39
N ILE A 9 -2.68 -5.74 -5.54
CA ILE A 9 -3.95 -5.58 -4.80
C ILE A 9 -3.89 -4.31 -3.95
N ASN A 10 -2.80 -4.09 -3.22
CA ASN A 10 -2.66 -2.90 -2.39
C ASN A 10 -2.68 -1.61 -3.22
N ALA A 11 -1.93 -1.56 -4.32
CA ALA A 11 -1.88 -0.41 -5.20
C ALA A 11 -3.27 -0.07 -5.79
N LEU A 12 -4.02 -1.08 -6.22
CA LEU A 12 -5.38 -0.89 -6.72
C LEU A 12 -6.33 -0.40 -5.63
N ILE A 13 -6.27 -0.96 -4.42
CA ILE A 13 -7.09 -0.49 -3.29
C ILE A 13 -6.78 0.98 -2.99
N LEU A 14 -5.50 1.36 -2.90
CA LEU A 14 -5.10 2.74 -2.65
C LEU A 14 -5.62 3.69 -3.72
N ILE A 15 -5.50 3.34 -5.01
CA ILE A 15 -5.97 4.19 -6.12
C ILE A 15 -7.49 4.31 -6.09
N LEU A 16 -8.21 3.19 -6.04
CA LEU A 16 -9.67 3.17 -6.18
C LEU A 16 -10.34 3.85 -4.98
N PHE A 17 -9.88 3.59 -3.76
CA PHE A 17 -10.49 4.18 -2.56
C PHE A 17 -10.13 5.65 -2.36
N ALA A 18 -8.94 6.09 -2.76
CA ALA A 18 -8.59 7.52 -2.75
C ALA A 18 -9.32 8.29 -3.85
N ALA A 19 -9.44 7.73 -5.06
CA ALA A 19 -10.23 8.33 -6.14
C ALA A 19 -11.71 8.42 -5.74
N TRP A 20 -12.29 7.34 -5.21
CA TRP A 20 -13.65 7.37 -4.68
C TRP A 20 -13.77 8.36 -3.51
N GLY A 21 -12.77 8.38 -2.62
CA GLY A 21 -12.44 9.43 -1.65
C GLY A 21 -12.79 10.83 -2.12
N TYR A 22 -12.11 11.20 -3.19
CA TYR A 22 -12.11 12.52 -3.79
C TYR A 22 -13.42 12.82 -4.53
N PHE A 23 -13.84 11.95 -5.45
CA PHE A 23 -14.99 12.21 -6.32
C PHE A 23 -16.35 12.15 -5.61
N ALA A 24 -16.46 11.42 -4.50
CA ALA A 24 -17.69 11.37 -3.71
C ALA A 24 -17.80 12.51 -2.67
N SER A 25 -16.76 13.32 -2.48
CA SER A 25 -16.79 14.42 -1.52
C SER A 25 -17.48 15.65 -2.12
N ALA A 26 -18.39 16.27 -1.37
CA ALA A 26 -18.94 17.59 -1.73
C ALA A 26 -17.89 18.72 -1.65
N THR A 27 -16.82 18.49 -0.88
CA THR A 27 -15.67 19.40 -0.74
C THR A 27 -14.38 18.60 -0.96
N PRO A 28 -14.01 18.31 -2.22
CA PRO A 28 -12.85 17.48 -2.52
C PRO A 28 -11.54 18.18 -2.13
N SER A 29 -10.65 17.44 -1.47
CA SER A 29 -9.29 17.90 -1.15
C SER A 29 -8.27 17.16 -1.99
N ILE A 30 -7.34 17.87 -2.62
CA ILE A 30 -6.23 17.28 -3.39
C ILE A 30 -5.38 16.36 -2.49
N THR A 31 -5.27 16.65 -1.19
CA THR A 31 -4.51 15.81 -0.26
C THR A 31 -5.12 14.41 -0.08
N ALA A 32 -6.42 14.23 -0.39
CA ALA A 32 -7.06 12.92 -0.37
C ALA A 32 -6.55 11.98 -1.48
N LEU A 33 -5.85 12.50 -2.49
CA LEU A 33 -5.25 11.72 -3.58
C LEU A 33 -3.82 11.24 -3.28
N ILE A 34 -3.23 11.60 -2.13
CA ILE A 34 -1.90 11.12 -1.73
C ILE A 34 -1.82 9.58 -1.73
N PRO A 35 -2.79 8.83 -1.18
CA PRO A 35 -2.75 7.36 -1.27
C PRO A 35 -2.79 6.85 -2.72
N ALA A 36 -3.56 7.50 -3.61
CA ALA A 36 -3.57 7.15 -5.04
C ALA A 36 -2.19 7.35 -5.69
N ALA A 37 -1.49 8.45 -5.37
CA ALA A 37 -0.14 8.69 -5.86
C ALA A 37 0.83 7.57 -5.43
N PHE A 38 0.77 7.14 -4.16
CA PHE A 38 1.53 5.97 -3.70
C PHE A 38 1.13 4.68 -4.43
N GLY A 39 -0.16 4.48 -4.68
CA GLY A 39 -0.63 3.35 -5.47
C GLY A 39 -0.03 3.34 -6.88
N VAL A 40 0.03 4.49 -7.56
CA VAL A 40 0.66 4.61 -8.89
C VAL A 40 2.16 4.29 -8.83
N LEU A 41 2.87 4.80 -7.82
CA LEU A 41 4.29 4.48 -7.62
C LEU A 41 4.51 2.98 -7.38
N LEU A 42 3.62 2.33 -6.63
CA LEU A 42 3.67 0.88 -6.42
C LEU A 42 3.38 0.11 -7.71
N LEU A 43 2.44 0.57 -8.55
CA LEU A 43 2.21 -0.02 -9.88
C LEU A 43 3.46 0.09 -10.75
N ALA A 44 4.18 1.22 -10.71
CA ALA A 44 5.43 1.39 -11.44
C ALA A 44 6.54 0.44 -10.96
N CYS A 45 6.51 0.01 -9.69
CA CYS A 45 7.45 -0.97 -9.15
C CYS A 45 7.10 -2.43 -9.53
N LEU A 46 5.87 -2.73 -9.99
CA LEU A 46 5.41 -4.10 -10.21
C LEU A 46 6.28 -4.92 -11.17
N PRO A 47 6.75 -4.40 -12.33
CA PRO A 47 7.63 -5.16 -13.21
C PRO A 47 8.91 -5.61 -12.51
N GLY A 48 9.52 -4.74 -11.70
CA GLY A 48 10.73 -5.06 -10.95
C GLY A 48 10.47 -6.01 -9.78
N VAL A 49 9.34 -5.87 -9.08
CA VAL A 49 8.92 -6.83 -8.05
C VAL A 49 8.66 -8.22 -8.65
N LYS A 50 8.04 -8.28 -9.83
CA LYS A 50 7.80 -9.55 -10.55
C LYS A 50 9.09 -10.20 -11.04
N ALA A 51 10.08 -9.39 -11.43
CA ALA A 51 11.40 -9.85 -11.84
C ALA A 51 12.34 -10.14 -10.66
N GLU A 52 11.84 -10.12 -9.41
CA GLU A 52 12.62 -10.32 -8.19
C GLU A 52 13.85 -9.40 -8.06
N ASN A 53 13.77 -8.21 -8.66
CA ASN A 53 14.83 -7.21 -8.57
C ASN A 53 14.92 -6.71 -7.12
N LYS A 54 16.04 -7.04 -6.45
CA LYS A 54 16.27 -6.70 -5.03
C LYS A 54 16.07 -5.21 -4.73
N ILE A 55 16.58 -4.32 -5.59
CA ILE A 55 16.51 -2.86 -5.36
C ILE A 55 15.06 -2.40 -5.48
N VAL A 56 14.36 -2.79 -6.55
CA VAL A 56 12.96 -2.39 -6.76
C VAL A 56 12.06 -2.95 -5.67
N ALA A 57 12.28 -4.18 -5.21
CA ALA A 57 11.53 -4.76 -4.10
C ALA A 57 11.74 -3.99 -2.78
N HIS A 58 12.95 -3.50 -2.50
CA HIS A 58 13.21 -2.65 -1.33
C HIS A 58 12.56 -1.27 -1.46
N ILE A 59 12.54 -0.68 -2.67
CA ILE A 59 11.80 0.57 -2.92
C ILE A 59 10.31 0.35 -2.66
N ALA A 60 9.72 -0.72 -3.21
CA ALA A 60 8.30 -1.03 -3.08
C ALA A 60 7.88 -1.27 -1.62
N VAL A 61 8.67 -2.01 -0.83
CA VAL A 61 8.34 -2.24 0.59
C VAL A 61 8.47 -0.95 1.41
N VAL A 62 9.45 -0.08 1.11
CA VAL A 62 9.60 1.22 1.80
C VAL A 62 8.42 2.14 1.47
N LEU A 63 8.01 2.22 0.20
CA LEU A 63 6.80 2.96 -0.18
C LEU A 63 5.56 2.42 0.54
N THR A 64 5.45 1.09 0.65
CA THR A 64 4.35 0.43 1.38
C THR A 64 4.38 0.77 2.88
N LEU A 65 5.57 0.85 3.49
CA LEU A 65 5.71 1.25 4.89
C LEU A 65 5.28 2.71 5.11
N ILE A 66 5.74 3.60 4.24
CA ILE A 66 5.42 5.04 4.33
C ILE A 66 3.91 5.24 4.24
N VAL A 67 3.24 4.64 3.26
CA VAL A 67 1.77 4.79 3.11
C VAL A 67 1.02 4.17 4.30
N LEU A 68 1.47 3.02 4.81
CA LEU A 68 0.85 2.38 5.97
C LEU A 68 0.86 3.28 7.20
N VAL A 69 2.00 3.91 7.50
CA VAL A 69 2.13 4.84 8.63
C VAL A 69 1.39 6.15 8.35
N ALA A 70 1.50 6.68 7.13
CA ALA A 70 0.83 7.93 6.75
C ALA A 70 -0.70 7.85 6.84
N LEU A 71 -1.29 6.68 6.57
CA LEU A 71 -2.73 6.45 6.67
C LEU A 71 -3.30 6.56 8.09
N PHE A 72 -2.45 6.62 9.14
CA PHE A 72 -2.91 6.86 10.50
C PHE A 72 -3.51 8.27 10.67
N MET A 73 -2.95 9.29 10.00
CA MET A 73 -3.46 10.66 10.03
C MET A 73 -4.89 10.78 9.47
N PRO A 74 -5.20 10.32 8.23
CA PRO A 74 -6.56 10.41 7.70
C PRO A 74 -7.55 9.54 8.47
N LEU A 75 -7.14 8.37 9.00
CA LEU A 75 -8.01 7.56 9.85
C LEU A 75 -8.40 8.34 11.13
N ARG A 76 -7.41 8.87 11.85
CA ARG A 76 -7.65 9.65 13.06
C ARG A 76 -8.48 10.91 12.77
N GLY A 77 -8.20 11.59 11.67
CA GLY A 77 -8.96 12.76 11.23
C GLY A 77 -10.41 12.44 10.86
N ALA A 78 -10.68 11.26 10.29
CA ALA A 78 -12.04 10.80 10.00
C ALA A 78 -12.81 10.46 11.28
N LEU A 79 -12.19 9.74 12.22
CA LEU A 79 -12.79 9.40 13.50
C LEU A 79 -13.13 10.66 14.33
N GLY A 80 -12.23 11.65 14.36
CA GLY A 80 -12.47 12.90 15.07
C GLY A 80 -13.59 13.78 14.47
N ARG A 81 -13.95 13.56 13.21
CA ARG A 81 -15.09 14.21 12.54
C ARG A 81 -16.35 13.34 12.53
N GLU A 82 -16.32 12.18 13.19
CA GLU A 82 -17.39 11.17 13.17
C GLU A 82 -17.80 10.74 11.74
N ASP A 83 -16.85 10.82 10.80
CA ASP A 83 -17.04 10.49 9.40
C ASP A 83 -16.77 9.00 9.17
N ALA A 84 -17.78 8.17 9.45
CA ALA A 84 -17.68 6.72 9.36
C ALA A 84 -17.23 6.24 7.98
N MET A 85 -17.70 6.87 6.90
CA MET A 85 -17.33 6.50 5.54
C MET A 85 -15.87 6.82 5.23
N ALA A 86 -15.36 7.99 5.61
CA ALA A 86 -13.92 8.28 5.49
C ALA A 86 -13.06 7.34 6.35
N ALA A 87 -13.52 7.00 7.56
CA ALA A 87 -12.79 6.11 8.46
C ALA A 87 -12.68 4.69 7.89
N ILE A 88 -13.79 4.12 7.37
CA ILE A 88 -13.80 2.78 6.76
C ILE A 88 -12.85 2.73 5.55
N ARG A 89 -12.89 3.73 4.67
CA ARG A 89 -11.99 3.77 3.50
C ARG A 89 -10.52 3.84 3.92
N ALA A 90 -10.19 4.68 4.91
CA ALA A 90 -8.83 4.77 5.45
C ALA A 90 -8.38 3.45 6.10
N ALA A 91 -9.26 2.81 6.87
CA ALA A 91 -8.99 1.51 7.50
C ALA A 91 -8.77 0.40 6.46
N LEU A 92 -9.54 0.35 5.38
CA LEU A 92 -9.37 -0.63 4.30
C LEU A 92 -8.02 -0.47 3.58
N MET A 93 -7.65 0.77 3.23
CA MET A 93 -6.35 1.07 2.63
C MET A 93 -5.18 0.71 3.57
N MET A 94 -5.37 0.91 4.88
CA MET A 94 -4.38 0.59 5.89
C MET A 94 -4.23 -0.92 6.06
N ALA A 95 -5.35 -1.65 6.12
CA ALA A 95 -5.36 -3.10 6.21
C ALA A 95 -4.70 -3.75 4.99
N SER A 96 -5.01 -3.29 3.77
CA SER A 96 -4.36 -3.81 2.56
C SER A 96 -2.86 -3.53 2.55
N SER A 97 -2.44 -2.36 3.03
CA SER A 97 -1.02 -2.00 3.11
C SER A 97 -0.27 -2.86 4.14
N ALA A 98 -0.91 -3.17 5.26
CA ALA A 98 -0.36 -4.09 6.27
C ALA A 98 -0.23 -5.52 5.71
N VAL A 99 -1.24 -6.00 4.99
CA VAL A 99 -1.18 -7.31 4.33
C VAL A 99 -0.04 -7.36 3.29
N ALA A 100 0.11 -6.33 2.45
CA ALA A 100 1.20 -6.25 1.49
C ALA A 100 2.58 -6.23 2.17
N MET A 101 2.72 -5.49 3.27
CA MET A 101 3.93 -5.45 4.08
C MET A 101 4.34 -6.85 4.56
N VAL A 102 3.39 -7.63 5.10
CA VAL A 102 3.65 -9.00 5.56
C VAL A 102 4.16 -9.88 4.41
N PHE A 103 3.56 -9.79 3.21
CA PHE A 103 4.01 -10.57 2.06
C PHE A 103 5.38 -10.12 1.53
N PHE A 104 5.73 -8.83 1.57
CA PHE A 104 7.09 -8.38 1.27
C PHE A 104 8.11 -8.96 2.26
N ILE A 105 7.87 -8.82 3.56
CA ILE A 105 8.76 -9.36 4.60
C ILE A 105 8.93 -10.87 4.43
N LYS A 106 7.83 -11.60 4.21
CA LYS A 106 7.87 -13.03 3.97
C LYS A 106 8.75 -13.37 2.77
N SER A 107 8.61 -12.64 1.66
CA SER A 107 9.42 -12.88 0.46
C SER A 107 10.92 -12.69 0.69
N PHE A 108 11.33 -11.73 1.52
CA PHE A 108 12.74 -11.55 1.87
C PHE A 108 13.28 -12.66 2.77
N ILE A 109 12.45 -13.16 3.70
CA ILE A 109 12.81 -14.29 4.56
C ILE A 109 12.98 -15.55 3.71
N ASP A 110 12.05 -15.81 2.79
CA ASP A 110 12.07 -16.97 1.91
C ASP A 110 13.31 -16.93 0.99
N ALA A 111 13.62 -15.77 0.41
CA ALA A 111 14.83 -15.57 -0.40
C ALA A 111 16.13 -15.74 0.40
N ARG A 112 16.14 -15.43 1.70
CA ARG A 112 17.29 -15.70 2.58
C ARG A 112 17.45 -17.20 2.84
N LYS A 113 16.36 -17.90 3.14
CA LYS A 113 16.37 -19.35 3.38
C LYS A 113 16.87 -20.12 2.16
N ALA A 114 16.35 -19.78 0.98
CA ALA A 114 16.77 -20.41 -0.28
C ALA A 114 18.27 -20.25 -0.59
N ARG A 115 18.91 -19.15 -0.14
CA ARG A 115 20.36 -18.98 -0.26
C ARG A 115 21.13 -19.89 0.69
N LEU A 116 20.65 -20.07 1.92
CA LEU A 116 21.29 -20.94 2.92
C LEU A 116 21.18 -22.43 2.59
N GLU A 117 20.12 -22.84 1.89
CA GLU A 117 19.93 -24.23 1.44
C GLU A 117 20.75 -24.58 0.19
N ALA A 118 21.27 -23.57 -0.52
CA ALA A 118 22.05 -23.74 -1.75
C ALA A 118 23.57 -23.78 -1.50
N ASP A 119 24.01 -23.47 -0.28
CA ASP A 119 25.41 -23.49 0.18
C ASP A 119 25.72 -24.80 0.93
#